data_AF-A0A183MHU6-F1
#
_entry.id   AF-A0A183MHU6-F1
#
_cell.length_a   1.000
_cell.length_b   1.000
_cell.length_c   1.000
_cell.angle_alpha   90.00
_cell.angle_beta   90.00
_cell.angle_gamma   90.00
#
_symmetry.space_group_name_H-M   'P 1'
#
loop_
_entity.id
_entity.type
_entity.pdbx_description
1 polymer ?
#
loop_
_entity_poly.entity_id
_entity_poly.type
_entity_poly.pdbx_seq_one_letter_code
_entity_poly.pdbx_strand_id
1 'polypeptide(L)'
;MKTTHVTAVTASVGLIIHKGKTKVLKYNTENTNPITLDDETLEDVESLTYLRSIIDEQGGSDADLTARIGKARATFLQLKNIWNSKQLSTNIKVRIFNTNVKAVLLYAAET
;
A
#
# COMPACT_ATOMS: atom_id res chain seq x y z
N MET A 1 13.03 18.33 17.35
CA MET A 1 12.30 17.05 17.43
C MET A 1 11.00 17.19 16.64
N LYS A 2 10.92 16.63 15.42
CA LYS A 2 9.73 16.80 14.54
C LYS A 2 8.50 16.09 15.12
N THR A 3 8.69 15.00 15.85
CA THR A 3 7.59 14.22 16.47
C THR A 3 6.88 14.97 17.60
N THR A 4 7.59 15.66 18.51
CA THR A 4 6.96 16.45 19.59
C THR A 4 6.02 17.52 19.05
N HIS A 5 6.43 18.18 17.97
CA HIS A 5 5.62 19.23 17.36
C HIS A 5 4.33 18.65 16.76
N VAL A 6 4.42 17.51 16.08
CA VAL A 6 3.24 16.80 15.55
C VAL A 6 2.31 16.36 16.67
N THR A 7 2.83 15.84 17.79
CA THR A 7 2.01 15.49 18.96
C THR A 7 1.30 16.71 19.55
N ALA A 8 2.02 17.83 19.74
CA ALA A 8 1.44 19.05 20.30
C ALA A 8 0.33 19.63 19.39
N VAL A 9 0.54 19.64 18.07
CA VAL A 9 -0.44 20.14 17.10
C VAL A 9 -1.64 19.19 16.98
N THR A 10 -1.43 17.87 17.00
CA THR A 10 -2.55 16.92 16.97
C THR A 10 -3.42 17.04 18.23
N ALA A 11 -2.79 17.17 19.39
CA ALA A 11 -3.50 17.39 20.65
C ALA A 11 -4.28 18.71 20.67
N SER A 12 -3.75 19.80 20.10
CA SER A 12 -4.45 21.10 20.08
C SER A 12 -5.75 21.08 19.26
N VAL A 13 -5.87 20.15 18.30
CA VAL A 13 -7.10 19.92 17.53
C VAL A 13 -7.91 18.72 18.05
N GLY A 14 -7.57 18.16 19.20
CA GLY A 14 -8.31 17.05 19.83
C GLY A 14 -8.08 15.68 19.19
N LEU A 15 -7.03 15.50 18.40
CA LEU A 15 -6.66 14.22 17.79
C LEU A 15 -5.61 13.49 18.62
N ILE A 16 -5.65 12.15 18.58
CA ILE A 16 -4.71 11.28 19.29
C ILE A 16 -3.95 10.43 18.28
N ILE A 17 -2.62 10.44 18.37
CA ILE A 17 -1.76 9.59 17.53
C ILE A 17 -1.81 8.15 18.05
N HIS A 18 -2.21 7.22 17.18
CA HIS A 18 -2.28 5.81 17.53
C HIS A 18 -0.90 5.15 17.44
N LYS A 19 -0.18 5.09 18.55
CA LYS A 19 1.20 4.58 18.65
C LYS A 19 1.41 3.22 17.98
N GLY A 20 0.53 2.24 18.23
CA GLY A 20 0.66 0.90 17.62
C GLY A 20 0.52 0.85 16.08
N LYS A 21 -0.12 1.85 15.46
CA LYS A 21 -0.28 1.97 14.00
C LYS A 21 0.81 2.84 13.39
N THR A 22 1.49 3.66 14.20
CA THR A 22 2.58 4.52 13.77
C THR A 22 3.86 3.70 13.69
N LYS A 23 4.43 3.63 12.49
CA LYS A 23 5.69 2.94 12.20
C LYS A 23 6.66 3.90 11.54
N VAL A 24 7.93 3.59 11.62
CA VAL A 24 9.00 4.37 11.00
C VAL A 24 9.57 3.56 9.85
N LEU A 25 9.47 4.09 8.63
CA LEU A 25 10.20 3.57 7.47
C LEU A 25 11.33 4.54 7.17
N LYS A 26 12.54 4.01 7.03
CA LYS A 26 13.74 4.77 6.68
C LYS A 26 14.05 4.49 5.22
N TYR A 27 14.06 5.54 4.41
CA TYR A 27 14.31 5.46 2.97
C TYR A 27 15.76 5.87 2.68
N ASN A 28 16.51 5.04 1.95
CA ASN A 28 17.86 5.32 1.46
C ASN A 28 18.87 5.80 2.54
N THR A 29 18.74 5.37 3.79
CA THR A 29 19.63 5.81 4.87
C THR A 29 19.91 4.71 5.88
N GLU A 30 21.14 4.65 6.39
CA GLU A 30 21.51 3.73 7.45
C GLU A 30 20.83 4.12 8.78
N ASN A 31 20.48 3.09 9.56
CA ASN A 31 19.66 3.22 10.76
C ASN A 31 20.40 3.99 11.87
N THR A 32 20.28 5.32 11.84
CA THR A 32 21.19 6.19 12.61
C THR A 32 20.60 6.66 13.93
N ASN A 33 19.27 6.71 14.12
CA ASN A 33 18.64 7.01 15.42
C ASN A 33 17.21 6.43 15.55
N PRO A 34 16.82 5.93 16.73
CA PRO A 34 15.44 5.56 17.05
C PRO A 34 14.56 6.82 17.15
N ILE A 35 13.31 6.71 16.72
CA ILE A 35 12.32 7.80 16.85
C ILE A 35 11.37 7.44 18.00
N THR A 36 11.24 8.36 18.95
CA THR A 36 10.33 8.21 20.09
C THR A 36 9.10 9.09 19.97
N LEU A 37 7.97 8.59 20.50
CA LEU A 37 6.69 9.26 20.63
C LEU A 37 6.20 9.08 22.07
N ASP A 38 6.12 10.17 22.84
CA ASP A 38 5.80 10.16 24.28
C ASP A 38 6.62 9.10 25.03
N ASP A 39 7.94 9.14 24.85
CA ASP A 39 8.93 8.21 25.44
C ASP A 39 8.84 6.74 25.00
N GLU A 40 7.94 6.41 24.05
CA GLU A 40 7.85 5.08 23.43
C GLU A 40 8.61 5.06 22.10
N THR A 41 9.55 4.14 21.93
CA THR A 41 10.25 3.94 20.66
C THR A 41 9.30 3.33 19.63
N LEU A 42 9.13 4.01 18.50
CA LEU A 42 8.33 3.51 17.38
C LEU A 42 9.07 2.37 16.67
N GLU A 43 8.33 1.38 16.20
CA GLU A 43 8.90 0.27 15.43
C GLU A 43 9.41 0.76 14.06
N ASP A 44 10.67 0.44 13.78
CA ASP A 44 11.28 0.56 12.46
C ASP A 44 10.81 -0.64 11.60
N VAL A 45 10.29 -0.35 10.40
CA VAL A 45 9.82 -1.36 9.44
C VAL A 45 10.55 -1.22 8.11
N GLU A 46 10.78 -2.33 7.42
CA GLU A 46 11.42 -2.37 6.09
C GLU A 46 10.45 -1.98 4.96
N SER A 47 9.14 -2.11 5.19
CA SER A 47 8.11 -1.65 4.26
C SER A 47 6.85 -1.18 4.98
N LEU A 48 6.12 -0.28 4.35
CA LEU A 48 4.81 0.18 4.79
C LEU A 48 3.81 0.18 3.62
N THR A 49 2.54 -0.02 3.96
CA THR A 49 1.46 0.15 2.99
C THR A 49 0.86 1.54 3.16
N TYR A 50 1.05 2.41 2.18
CA TYR A 50 0.44 3.73 2.12
C TYR A 50 -0.57 3.79 0.98
N LEU A 51 -1.85 4.04 1.30
CA LEU A 51 -2.93 4.11 0.31
C LEU A 51 -2.96 2.92 -0.67
N ARG A 52 -2.69 1.70 -0.17
CA ARG A 52 -2.59 0.44 -0.92
C ARG A 52 -1.29 0.27 -1.73
N SER A 53 -0.46 1.29 -1.85
CA SER A 53 0.89 1.18 -2.40
C SER A 53 1.87 0.68 -1.35
N ILE A 54 2.80 -0.18 -1.75
CA ILE A 54 3.91 -0.61 -0.88
C ILE A 54 5.09 0.32 -1.09
N ILE A 55 5.59 0.89 -0.01
CA ILE A 55 6.83 1.66 0.01
C ILE A 55 7.81 0.85 0.85
N ASP A 56 8.94 0.48 0.25
CA ASP A 56 10.03 -0.21 0.92
C ASP A 56 11.20 0.75 1.23
N GLU A 57 12.17 0.27 2.00
CA GLU A 57 13.36 1.04 2.40
C GLU A 57 14.25 1.43 1.20
N GLN A 58 14.19 0.66 0.11
CA GLN A 58 14.84 0.97 -1.16
C GLN A 58 14.09 2.08 -1.92
N GLY A 59 12.84 2.34 -1.53
CA GLY A 59 11.80 3.17 -2.14
C GLY A 59 11.75 3.09 -3.66
N GLY A 60 11.98 1.87 -4.16
CA GLY A 60 11.59 1.49 -5.49
C GLY A 60 10.10 1.18 -5.55
N SER A 61 9.57 1.05 -6.77
CA SER A 61 8.20 0.56 -6.97
C SER A 61 8.12 -0.97 -7.05
N ASP A 62 9.23 -1.68 -6.98
CA ASP A 62 9.31 -3.10 -7.32
C ASP A 62 8.43 -3.97 -6.41
N ALA A 63 8.45 -3.71 -5.10
CA ALA A 63 7.58 -4.38 -4.15
C ALA A 63 6.09 -4.11 -4.44
N ASP A 64 5.73 -2.86 -4.73
CA ASP A 64 4.36 -2.47 -5.07
C ASP A 64 3.87 -3.14 -6.36
N LEU A 65 4.68 -3.07 -7.42
CA LEU A 65 4.39 -3.67 -8.72
C LEU A 65 4.22 -5.18 -8.59
N THR A 66 5.10 -5.84 -7.84
CA THR A 66 5.03 -7.28 -7.59
C THR A 66 3.72 -7.65 -6.88
N ALA A 67 3.36 -6.91 -5.82
CA ALA A 67 2.11 -7.14 -5.10
C ALA A 67 0.86 -6.91 -5.97
N ARG A 68 0.87 -5.89 -6.82
CA ARG A 68 -0.23 -5.57 -7.75
C ARG A 68 -0.39 -6.64 -8.83
N ILE A 69 0.71 -7.10 -9.42
CA ILE A 69 0.70 -8.21 -10.38
C ILE A 69 0.14 -9.46 -9.71
N GLY A 70 0.54 -9.76 -8.48
CA GLY A 70 -0.03 -10.86 -7.69
C GLY A 70 -1.54 -10.76 -7.52
N LYS A 71 -2.05 -9.59 -7.11
CA LYS A 71 -3.51 -9.34 -6.96
C LYS A 71 -4.26 -9.44 -8.29
N ALA A 72 -3.71 -8.89 -9.37
CA ALA A 72 -4.33 -8.98 -10.69
C ALA A 72 -4.42 -10.43 -11.18
N ARG A 73 -3.35 -11.22 -10.98
CA ARG A 73 -3.36 -12.67 -11.28
C ARG A 73 -4.40 -13.41 -10.45
N ALA A 74 -4.48 -13.15 -9.14
CA ALA A 74 -5.49 -13.75 -8.28
C ALA A 74 -6.91 -13.41 -8.74
N THR A 75 -7.17 -12.14 -9.07
CA THR A 75 -8.47 -11.68 -9.60
C THR A 75 -8.81 -12.37 -10.91
N PHE A 76 -7.85 -12.50 -11.83
CA PHE A 76 -8.04 -13.23 -13.07
C PHE A 76 -8.41 -14.70 -12.81
N LEU A 77 -7.73 -15.38 -11.88
CA LEU A 77 -8.02 -16.77 -11.54
C LEU A 77 -9.41 -16.94 -10.90
N GLN A 78 -9.85 -16.00 -10.05
CA GLN A 78 -11.18 -16.04 -9.45
C GLN A 78 -12.30 -15.96 -10.50
N LEU A 79 -12.06 -15.29 -11.63
CA LEU A 79 -13.02 -15.16 -12.74
C LEU A 79 -12.96 -16.34 -13.73
N LYS A 80 -12.33 -17.48 -13.37
CA LYS A 80 -12.22 -18.69 -14.21
C LYS A 80 -13.53 -19.11 -14.88
N ASN A 81 -14.64 -19.04 -14.16
CA ASN A 81 -15.96 -19.43 -14.70
C ASN A 81 -16.41 -18.50 -15.84
N ILE A 82 -16.09 -17.21 -15.77
CA ILE A 82 -16.36 -16.23 -16.82
C ILE A 82 -15.53 -16.56 -18.06
N TRP A 83 -14.24 -16.85 -17.87
CA TRP A 83 -13.33 -17.18 -18.97
C TRP A 83 -13.75 -18.46 -19.71
N ASN A 84 -14.22 -19.46 -18.97
CA ASN A 84 -14.66 -20.75 -19.52
C ASN A 84 -16.09 -20.73 -20.10
N SER A 85 -16.87 -19.68 -19.83
CA SER A 85 -18.26 -19.61 -20.31
C SER A 85 -18.33 -19.50 -21.83
N LYS A 86 -19.10 -20.39 -22.47
CA LYS A 86 -19.40 -20.31 -23.91
C LYS A 86 -20.52 -19.31 -24.23
N GLN A 87 -21.31 -18.92 -23.24
CA GLN A 87 -22.43 -17.98 -23.41
C GLN A 87 -21.95 -16.52 -23.54
N LEU A 88 -20.79 -16.20 -23.00
CA LEU A 88 -20.23 -14.86 -23.05
C LEU A 88 -19.36 -14.69 -24.29
N SER A 89 -19.65 -13.65 -25.07
CA SER A 89 -18.81 -13.27 -26.20
C SER A 89 -17.43 -12.79 -25.74
N THR A 90 -16.45 -12.89 -26.64
CA THR A 90 -15.08 -12.41 -26.38
C THR A 90 -15.06 -10.93 -25.99
N ASN A 91 -15.89 -10.10 -26.64
CA ASN A 91 -15.97 -8.67 -26.35
C ASN A 91 -16.41 -8.39 -24.91
N ILE A 92 -17.38 -9.16 -24.38
CA ILE A 92 -17.83 -9.01 -22.99
C ILE A 92 -16.72 -9.44 -22.02
N LYS A 93 -16.04 -10.56 -22.29
CA LYS A 93 -14.92 -11.03 -21.46
C LYS A 93 -13.77 -10.02 -21.41
N VAL A 94 -13.43 -9.40 -22.54
CA VAL A 94 -12.42 -8.33 -22.60
C VAL A 94 -12.85 -7.12 -21.79
N ARG A 95 -14.13 -6.72 -21.84
CA ARG A 95 -14.65 -5.63 -21.00
C ARG A 95 -14.55 -5.96 -19.51
N ILE A 96 -14.87 -7.19 -19.12
CA ILE A 96 -14.74 -7.66 -17.73
C ILE A 96 -13.26 -7.64 -17.29
N PHE A 97 -12.34 -8.10 -18.14
CA PHE A 97 -10.91 -8.02 -17.87
C PHE A 97 -10.44 -6.58 -17.64
N ASN A 98 -10.80 -5.66 -18.54
CA ASN A 98 -10.40 -4.26 -18.45
C ASN A 98 -10.95 -3.56 -17.19
N THR A 99 -12.17 -3.91 -16.78
CA THR A 99 -12.83 -3.28 -15.63
C THR A 99 -12.42 -3.88 -14.29
N ASN A 100 -12.11 -5.18 -14.23
CA ASN A 100 -11.85 -5.87 -12.96
C ASN A 100 -10.37 -6.20 -12.76
N VAL A 101 -9.71 -6.74 -13.79
CA VAL A 101 -8.31 -7.21 -13.66
C VAL A 101 -7.33 -6.07 -13.94
N LYS A 102 -7.52 -5.36 -15.06
CA LYS A 102 -6.67 -4.23 -15.44
C LYS A 102 -6.79 -3.06 -14.45
N ALA A 103 -7.99 -2.81 -13.92
CA ALA A 103 -8.18 -1.80 -12.88
C ALA A 103 -7.35 -2.09 -11.62
N VAL A 104 -7.35 -3.32 -11.11
CA VAL A 104 -6.51 -3.72 -9.95
C VAL A 104 -5.02 -3.55 -10.25
N LEU A 105 -4.60 -3.88 -11.47
CA LEU A 105 -3.21 -3.71 -11.88
C LEU A 105 -2.81 -2.24 -11.94
N LEU A 106 -3.71 -1.32 -12.35
CA LEU A 106 -3.38 0.08 -12.65
C LEU A 106 -3.76 1.10 -11.56
N TYR A 107 -4.61 0.74 -10.60
CA TYR A 107 -5.18 1.69 -9.62
C TYR A 107 -4.14 2.53 -8.85
N ALA A 108 -2.98 1.96 -8.52
CA ALA A 108 -1.91 2.68 -7.81
C ALA A 108 -0.83 3.25 -8.75
N ALA A 109 -1.09 3.32 -10.07
CA ALA A 109 -0.23 3.99 -11.06
C ALA A 109 -0.78 5.37 -11.46
N GLU A 110 -1.82 5.86 -10.79
CA GLU A 110 -2.30 7.23 -10.94
C GLU A 110 -1.31 8.17 -10.23
N THR A 111 -0.35 8.69 -11.00
CA THR A 111 0.48 9.86 -10.69
C THR A 111 0.02 11.04 -11.52
#